data_AF-A0A0S4QVZ8-F1
#
_entry.id   AF-A0A0S4QVZ8-F1
#
_cell.length_a   1.000
_cell.length_b   1.000
_cell.length_c   1.000
_cell.angle_alpha   90.00
_cell.angle_beta   90.00
_cell.angle_gamma   90.00
#
_symmetry.space_group_name_H-M   'P 1'
#
loop_
_entity.id
_entity.type
_entity.pdbx_description
1 polymer ?
#
loop_
_entity_poly.entity_id
_entity_poly.type
_entity_poly.pdbx_seq_one_letter_code
_entity_poly.pdbx_strand_id
1 'polypeptide(L)'
;MRLDTGYQQGKWSRVDTVNATVTRLGAWCDYVPESDPRVLRFRVEEFAVLSDGRRLALTTDRGWSSSLAGSPTTDDAWSYLTLADVTETVLVVVGPDEGDEAAGAHPWVLFAQRLRAQDVDTTPEALRDLPYEVVLSERLQAKLSGS
;
A
#
# COMPACT_ATOMS: atom_id res chain seq x y z
N MET A 1 -31.08 -62.05 -3.96
CA MET A 1 -31.42 -61.19 -2.82
C MET A 1 -30.36 -60.10 -2.75
N ARG A 2 -30.70 -58.86 -3.15
CA ARG A 2 -29.82 -57.68 -3.11
C ARG A 2 -29.67 -57.21 -1.67
N LEU A 3 -28.46 -56.84 -1.27
CA LEU A 3 -28.22 -55.79 -0.28
C LEU A 3 -27.03 -54.95 -0.76
N ASP A 4 -27.38 -53.82 -1.38
CA ASP A 4 -26.52 -52.67 -1.60
C ASP A 4 -26.02 -52.14 -0.26
N THR A 5 -24.72 -51.89 -0.13
CA THR A 5 -24.18 -51.05 0.96
C THR A 5 -23.24 -50.04 0.33
N GLY A 6 -23.85 -48.94 -0.15
CA GLY A 6 -23.13 -47.76 -0.58
C GLY A 6 -22.47 -47.08 0.62
N TYR A 7 -21.15 -47.12 0.68
CA TYR A 7 -20.39 -46.16 1.47
C TYR A 7 -20.52 -44.79 0.79
N GLN A 8 -21.39 -43.96 1.34
CA GLN A 8 -21.47 -42.55 1.00
C GLN A 8 -20.15 -41.89 1.42
N GLN A 9 -19.37 -41.43 0.44
CA GLN A 9 -18.24 -40.54 0.72
C GLN A 9 -18.79 -39.26 1.36
N GLY A 10 -18.30 -38.95 2.56
CA GLY A 10 -18.69 -37.77 3.31
C GLY A 10 -18.54 -36.52 2.45
N LYS A 11 -19.66 -35.81 2.29
CA LYS A 11 -19.73 -34.45 1.75
C LYS A 11 -18.97 -33.55 2.71
N TRP A 12 -17.69 -33.31 2.45
CA TRP A 12 -16.98 -32.17 3.05
C TRP A 12 -17.71 -30.92 2.58
N SER A 13 -18.57 -30.38 3.44
CA SER A 13 -19.06 -29.02 3.28
C SER A 13 -17.82 -28.13 3.33
N ARG A 14 -17.38 -27.68 2.16
CA ARG A 14 -16.53 -26.49 2.03
C ARG A 14 -17.27 -25.44 2.84
N VAL A 15 -16.72 -25.07 3.99
CA VAL A 15 -17.16 -23.87 4.68
C VAL A 15 -17.06 -22.80 3.61
N ASP A 16 -18.18 -22.16 3.28
CA ASP A 16 -18.18 -20.96 2.45
C ASP A 16 -17.47 -19.88 3.27
N THR A 17 -16.16 -20.00 3.39
CA THR A 17 -15.31 -18.89 3.76
C THR A 17 -15.57 -17.90 2.65
N VAL A 18 -16.27 -16.82 2.98
CA VAL A 18 -16.45 -15.71 2.05
C VAL A 18 -15.04 -15.21 1.76
N ASN A 19 -14.45 -15.65 0.64
CA ASN A 19 -13.12 -15.23 0.26
C ASN A 19 -13.21 -13.72 0.00
N ALA A 20 -12.57 -12.94 0.87
CA ALA A 20 -12.58 -11.50 0.74
C ALA A 20 -11.88 -11.10 -0.56
N THR A 21 -12.49 -10.20 -1.33
CA THR A 21 -11.95 -9.70 -2.59
C THR A 21 -11.27 -8.35 -2.37
N VAL A 22 -10.31 -8.01 -3.21
CA VAL A 22 -9.69 -6.68 -3.15
C VAL A 22 -10.65 -5.65 -3.74
N THR A 23 -10.89 -4.56 -3.01
CA THR A 23 -11.82 -3.49 -3.42
C THR A 23 -11.11 -2.19 -3.73
N ARG A 24 -9.89 -2.00 -3.22
CA ARG A 24 -9.09 -0.79 -3.41
C ARG A 24 -7.62 -1.07 -3.13
N LEU A 25 -6.76 -0.29 -3.77
CA LEU A 25 -5.33 -0.23 -3.50
C LEU A 25 -4.95 1.17 -3.01
N GLY A 26 -3.79 1.30 -2.41
CA GLY A 26 -3.28 2.62 -2.07
C GLY A 26 -1.89 2.62 -1.49
N ALA A 27 -1.38 3.82 -1.25
CA ALA A 27 -0.15 4.09 -0.55
C ALA A 27 -0.44 4.86 0.73
N TRP A 28 0.11 4.39 1.85
CA TRP A 28 0.09 5.14 3.09
C TRP A 28 1.45 5.75 3.36
N CYS A 29 1.45 7.01 3.76
CA CYS A 29 2.66 7.76 4.01
C CYS A 29 2.65 8.33 5.43
N ASP A 30 3.83 8.23 6.05
CA ASP A 30 4.09 8.80 7.36
C ASP A 30 5.55 9.25 7.46
N TYR A 31 5.86 10.10 8.43
CA TYR A 31 7.22 10.61 8.62
C TYR A 31 7.95 9.86 9.73
N VAL A 32 9.23 9.57 9.57
CA VAL A 32 10.07 9.07 10.66
C VAL A 32 10.58 10.27 11.46
N PRO A 33 10.42 10.30 12.80
CA PRO A 33 10.99 11.38 13.60
C PRO A 33 12.51 11.43 13.45
N GLU A 34 13.03 12.60 13.11
CA GLU A 34 14.47 12.88 12.99
C GLU A 34 14.89 13.87 14.08
N SER A 35 16.15 13.77 14.53
CA SER A 35 16.67 14.67 15.57
C SER A 35 17.06 16.04 15.02
N ASP A 36 17.40 16.12 13.73
CA ASP A 36 17.69 17.38 13.04
C ASP A 36 16.41 17.87 12.33
N PRO A 37 15.84 19.03 12.70
CA PRO A 37 14.63 19.57 12.08
C PRO A 37 14.82 19.95 10.60
N ARG A 38 16.06 19.99 10.11
CA ARG A 38 16.37 20.24 8.69
C ARG A 38 16.31 18.96 7.86
N VAL A 39 16.15 17.80 8.49
CA VAL A 39 16.09 16.49 7.84
C VAL A 39 14.69 15.92 8.02
N LEU A 40 14.07 15.58 6.90
CA LEU A 40 12.78 14.91 6.86
C LEU A 40 12.96 13.53 6.25
N ARG A 41 12.37 12.53 6.88
CA ARG A 41 12.32 11.16 6.36
C ARG A 41 10.89 10.70 6.31
N PHE A 42 10.50 10.11 5.19
CA PHE A 42 9.17 9.56 4.97
C PHE A 42 9.27 8.07 4.68
N ARG A 43 8.30 7.32 5.19
CA ARG A 43 8.06 5.92 4.88
C ARG A 43 6.75 5.82 4.11
N VAL A 44 6.76 4.99 3.08
CA VAL A 44 5.58 4.69 2.28
C VAL A 44 5.34 3.18 2.30
N GLU A 45 4.09 2.80 2.51
CA GLU A 45 3.64 1.41 2.47
C GLU A 45 2.47 1.29 1.50
N GLU A 46 2.62 0.52 0.43
CA GLU A 46 1.48 0.19 -0.43
C GLU A 46 0.63 -0.89 0.23
N PHE A 47 -0.68 -0.84 0.01
CA PHE A 47 -1.64 -1.72 0.66
C PHE A 47 -2.82 -2.08 -0.24
N ALA A 48 -3.51 -3.14 0.15
CA ALA A 48 -4.79 -3.57 -0.40
C ALA A 48 -5.87 -3.51 0.67
N VAL A 49 -7.06 -3.01 0.32
CA VAL A 49 -8.27 -3.09 1.14
C VAL A 49 -9.12 -4.23 0.62
N LEU A 50 -9.56 -5.10 1.53
CA LEU A 50 -10.42 -6.22 1.22
C LEU A 50 -11.90 -5.87 1.45
N SER A 51 -12.81 -6.65 0.85
CA SER A 51 -14.25 -6.48 1.00
C SER A 51 -14.76 -6.69 2.43
N ASP A 52 -13.98 -7.34 3.28
CA ASP A 52 -14.24 -7.49 4.72
C ASP A 52 -13.67 -6.34 5.57
N GLY A 53 -13.09 -5.31 4.94
CA GLY A 53 -12.53 -4.13 5.58
C GLY A 53 -11.09 -4.29 6.09
N ARG A 54 -10.51 -5.50 6.04
CA ARG A 54 -9.10 -5.68 6.37
C ARG A 54 -8.20 -4.96 5.37
N ARG A 55 -7.05 -4.51 5.87
CA ARG A 55 -5.99 -3.92 5.06
C ARG A 55 -4.75 -4.80 5.13
N LEU A 56 -4.22 -5.16 3.97
CA LEU A 56 -3.00 -5.97 3.84
C LEU A 56 -1.87 -5.12 3.25
N ALA A 57 -0.68 -5.21 3.84
CA ALA A 57 0.50 -4.55 3.30
C ALA A 57 1.02 -5.28 2.05
N LEU A 58 1.41 -4.52 1.03
CA LEU A 58 1.99 -4.99 -0.21
C LEU A 58 3.49 -4.67 -0.25
N THR A 59 3.90 -3.43 0.03
CA THR A 59 5.31 -2.99 0.14
C THR A 59 5.53 -2.25 1.45
N THR A 60 6.75 -2.28 1.99
CA THR A 60 7.11 -1.61 3.26
C THR A 60 8.47 -0.93 3.27
N ASP A 61 9.17 -1.04 2.14
CA ASP A 61 10.55 -0.62 1.91
C ASP A 61 10.65 0.69 1.11
N ARG A 62 9.50 1.31 0.79
CA ARG A 62 9.42 2.56 0.03
C ARG A 62 9.49 3.77 0.97
N GLY A 63 9.98 4.88 0.45
CA GLY A 63 10.13 6.12 1.20
C GLY A 63 11.15 7.05 0.55
N TRP A 64 11.28 8.25 1.11
CA TRP A 64 12.30 9.20 0.68
C TRP A 64 12.83 9.99 1.86
N SER A 65 13.89 10.75 1.62
CA SER A 65 14.41 11.72 2.57
C SER A 65 14.61 13.04 1.85
N SER A 66 14.38 14.14 2.57
CA SER A 66 14.63 15.50 2.11
C SER A 66 15.43 16.24 3.17
N SER A 67 16.33 17.13 2.76
CA SER A 67 17.13 17.91 3.69
C SER A 67 17.33 19.33 3.19
N LEU A 68 17.26 20.31 4.09
CA LEU A 68 17.70 21.69 3.85
C LEU A 68 19.21 21.88 4.09
N ALA A 69 20.00 20.81 4.03
CA ALA A 69 21.44 20.87 4.28
C ALA A 69 22.12 21.83 3.30
N GLY A 70 22.73 22.90 3.84
CA GLY A 70 23.36 23.97 3.05
C GLY A 70 22.55 25.26 2.93
N SER A 71 21.28 25.29 3.40
CA SER A 71 20.56 26.56 3.54
C SER A 71 21.22 27.42 4.63
N PRO A 72 21.49 28.72 4.38
CA PRO A 72 21.94 29.64 5.42
C PRO A 72 20.82 29.94 6.45
N THR A 73 19.59 29.50 6.21
CA THR A 73 18.45 29.70 7.10
C THR A 73 18.34 28.57 8.14
N THR A 74 17.85 28.91 9.33
CA THR A 74 17.48 27.94 10.39
C THR A 74 16.05 27.43 10.23
N ASP A 75 15.44 27.61 9.05
CA ASP A 75 14.02 27.36 8.84
C ASP A 75 13.71 25.86 8.99
N ASP A 76 12.53 25.59 9.56
CA ASP A 76 12.02 24.23 9.70
C ASP A 76 11.71 23.66 8.32
N ALA A 77 12.26 22.48 7.98
CA ALA A 77 12.04 21.86 6.68
C ALA A 77 10.55 21.58 6.40
N TRP A 78 9.75 21.44 7.47
CA TRP A 78 8.30 21.30 7.39
C TRP A 78 7.60 22.50 6.76
N SER A 79 8.13 23.72 6.90
CA SER A 79 7.49 24.95 6.38
C SER A 79 7.46 25.04 4.86
N TYR A 80 8.16 24.16 4.15
CA TYR A 80 8.21 24.11 2.69
C TYR A 80 7.38 22.98 2.09
N LEU A 81 6.65 22.22 2.91
CA LEU A 81 5.84 21.10 2.44
C LEU A 81 4.36 21.42 2.60
N THR A 82 3.61 21.21 1.51
CA THR A 82 2.16 21.15 1.57
C THR A 82 1.67 19.71 1.53
N LEU A 83 0.40 19.51 1.90
CA LEU A 83 -0.27 18.22 1.74
C LEU A 83 -0.25 17.74 0.28
N ALA A 84 -0.38 18.67 -0.67
CA ALA A 84 -0.34 18.36 -2.09
C ALA A 84 1.06 17.86 -2.52
N ASP A 85 2.13 18.55 -2.11
CA ASP A 85 3.51 18.17 -2.46
C ASP A 85 3.86 16.78 -1.93
N VAL A 86 3.46 16.48 -0.68
CA VAL A 86 3.69 15.18 -0.07
C VAL A 86 2.89 14.09 -0.81
N THR A 87 1.64 14.38 -1.18
CA THR A 87 0.79 13.43 -1.92
C THR A 87 1.36 13.13 -3.31
N GLU A 88 1.81 14.15 -4.03
CA GLU A 88 2.47 14.00 -5.33
C GLU A 88 3.76 13.19 -5.21
N THR A 89 4.59 13.49 -4.20
CA THR A 89 5.85 12.76 -3.95
C THR A 89 5.59 11.28 -3.63
N VAL A 90 4.51 10.96 -2.90
CA VAL A 90 4.12 9.56 -2.66
C VAL A 90 3.87 8.83 -3.97
N LEU A 91 3.15 9.44 -4.91
CA LEU A 91 2.86 8.83 -6.22
C LEU A 91 4.14 8.60 -7.04
N VAL A 92 5.13 9.49 -6.93
CA VAL A 92 6.44 9.30 -7.55
C VAL A 92 7.18 8.12 -6.90
N VAL A 93 7.20 8.03 -5.57
CA VAL A 93 7.93 7.01 -4.80
C VAL A 93 7.38 5.60 -5.00
N VAL A 94 6.07 5.46 -5.20
CA VAL A 94 5.43 4.16 -5.51
C VAL A 94 5.37 3.87 -7.00
N GLY A 95 5.77 4.84 -7.82
CA GLY A 95 5.93 4.66 -9.25
C GLY A 95 7.02 3.64 -9.57
N PRO A 96 7.13 3.25 -10.86
CA PRO A 96 8.24 2.44 -11.31
C PRO A 96 9.58 3.14 -11.01
N ASP A 97 10.59 2.34 -10.66
CA ASP A 97 11.94 2.87 -10.46
C ASP A 97 12.50 3.41 -11.80
N GLU A 98 13.43 4.37 -11.72
CA GLU A 98 14.07 4.94 -12.91
C GLU A 98 14.71 3.83 -13.78
N GLY A 99 14.41 3.83 -15.08
CA GLY A 99 14.89 2.82 -16.02
C GLY A 99 13.99 1.60 -16.17
N ASP A 100 12.92 1.47 -15.37
CA ASP A 100 11.88 0.44 -15.52
C ASP A 100 10.59 1.00 -16.17
N GLU A 101 10.73 2.12 -16.89
CA GLU A 101 9.64 2.82 -17.60
C GLU A 101 8.90 1.91 -18.59
N ALA A 102 9.60 0.91 -19.15
CA ALA A 102 9.05 -0.08 -20.06
C ALA A 102 8.13 -1.11 -19.37
N ALA A 103 8.22 -1.29 -18.04
CA ALA A 103 7.40 -2.24 -17.30
C ALA A 103 5.97 -1.74 -17.03
N GLY A 104 5.73 -0.41 -17.12
CA GLY A 104 4.41 0.21 -17.06
C GLY A 104 3.63 -0.06 -15.77
N ALA A 105 3.39 1.01 -14.99
CA ALA A 105 2.59 0.97 -13.76
C ALA A 105 3.13 0.04 -12.65
N HIS A 106 2.44 0.02 -11.49
CA HIS A 106 2.80 -0.78 -10.32
C HIS A 106 3.13 -2.24 -10.68
N PRO A 107 3.93 -2.95 -9.86
CA PRO A 107 4.28 -4.35 -10.09
C PRO A 107 3.09 -5.28 -9.81
N TRP A 108 2.05 -5.21 -10.65
CA TRP A 108 0.74 -5.88 -10.46
C TRP A 108 0.89 -7.40 -10.28
N VAL A 109 1.83 -8.02 -10.98
CA VAL A 109 2.15 -9.45 -10.84
C VAL A 109 2.63 -9.76 -9.43
N LEU A 110 3.53 -8.94 -8.88
CA LEU A 110 4.06 -9.10 -7.53
C LEU A 110 2.96 -8.86 -6.47
N PHE A 111 2.09 -7.86 -6.66
CA PHE A 111 0.98 -7.62 -5.74
C PHE A 111 0.00 -8.79 -5.71
N ALA A 112 -0.39 -9.30 -6.88
CA ALA A 112 -1.26 -10.47 -6.96
C ALA A 112 -0.61 -11.70 -6.31
N GLN A 113 0.71 -11.91 -6.46
CA GLN A 113 1.43 -12.99 -5.77
C GLN A 113 1.41 -12.81 -4.25
N ARG A 114 1.68 -11.60 -3.73
CA ARG A 114 1.65 -11.30 -2.28
C ARG A 114 0.27 -11.46 -1.66
N LEU A 115 -0.79 -11.14 -2.39
CA LEU A 115 -2.17 -11.30 -1.94
C LEU A 115 -2.60 -12.78 -1.94
N ARG A 116 -2.25 -13.54 -2.97
CA ARG A 116 -2.51 -14.99 -3.01
C ARG A 116 -1.77 -15.75 -1.92
N ALA A 117 -0.56 -15.31 -1.57
CA ALA A 117 0.18 -15.86 -0.42
C ALA A 117 -0.53 -15.61 0.94
N GLN A 118 -1.53 -14.73 0.97
CA GLN A 118 -2.39 -14.42 2.12
C GLN A 118 -3.83 -14.92 1.89
N ASP A 119 -4.00 -15.92 1.03
CA ASP A 119 -5.29 -16.55 0.69
C ASP A 119 -6.33 -15.61 0.03
N VAL A 120 -5.87 -14.51 -0.59
CA VAL A 120 -6.72 -13.59 -1.37
C VAL A 120 -6.56 -13.90 -2.86
N ASP A 121 -7.60 -14.47 -3.48
CA ASP A 121 -7.61 -14.77 -4.91
C ASP A 121 -7.87 -13.49 -5.73
N THR A 122 -6.93 -13.15 -6.61
CA THR A 122 -6.98 -11.95 -7.47
C THR A 122 -6.07 -12.14 -8.68
N THR A 123 -6.13 -11.24 -9.68
CA THR A 123 -5.22 -11.21 -10.83
C THR A 123 -4.59 -9.84 -11.02
N PRO A 124 -3.43 -9.73 -11.70
CA PRO A 124 -2.81 -8.44 -12.00
C PRO A 124 -3.76 -7.46 -12.70
N GLU A 125 -4.58 -7.96 -13.62
CA GLU A 125 -5.55 -7.18 -14.38
C GLU A 125 -6.67 -6.66 -13.47
N ALA A 126 -7.20 -7.52 -12.60
CA ALA A 126 -8.21 -7.13 -11.63
C ALA A 126 -7.69 -6.03 -10.68
N LEU A 127 -6.42 -6.10 -10.28
CA LEU A 127 -5.78 -5.07 -9.43
C LEU A 127 -5.61 -3.74 -10.15
N ARG A 128 -5.25 -3.76 -11.45
CA ARG A 128 -5.04 -2.56 -12.26
C ARG A 128 -6.30 -1.71 -12.41
N ASP A 129 -7.46 -2.34 -12.42
CA ASP A 129 -8.76 -1.67 -12.59
C ASP A 129 -9.34 -1.12 -11.27
N LEU A 130 -8.68 -1.37 -10.13
CA LEU A 130 -9.13 -0.87 -8.83
C LEU A 130 -8.77 0.61 -8.63
N PRO A 131 -9.58 1.34 -7.84
CA PRO A 131 -9.19 2.67 -7.39
C PRO A 131 -7.88 2.60 -6.59
N TYR A 132 -7.04 3.62 -6.77
CA TYR A 132 -5.81 3.82 -6.03
C TYR A 132 -5.90 5.09 -5.18
N GLU A 133 -5.66 5.00 -3.89
CA GLU A 133 -5.71 6.14 -2.97
C GLU A 133 -4.35 6.42 -2.30
N VAL A 134 -4.06 7.69 -2.04
CA VAL A 134 -2.96 8.09 -1.15
C VAL A 134 -3.56 8.49 0.20
N VAL A 135 -3.05 7.90 1.26
CA VAL A 135 -3.50 8.15 2.64
C VAL A 135 -2.32 8.64 3.47
N LEU A 136 -2.40 9.86 4.00
CA LEU A 136 -1.39 10.36 4.94
C LEU A 136 -1.79 9.98 6.37
N SER A 137 -0.82 9.65 7.22
CA SER A 137 -1.09 9.44 8.65
C SER A 137 -1.74 10.67 9.29
N GLU A 138 -2.55 10.47 10.33
CA GLU A 138 -3.21 11.59 11.03
C GLU A 138 -2.18 12.60 11.57
N ARG A 139 -1.06 12.10 12.11
CA ARG A 139 0.01 12.97 12.62
C ARG A 139 0.72 13.75 11.51
N LEU A 140 0.89 13.15 10.34
CA LEU A 140 1.46 13.84 9.19
C LEU A 140 0.51 14.92 8.68
N GLN A 141 -0.78 14.62 8.57
CA GLN A 141 -1.80 15.60 8.20
C GLN A 141 -1.84 16.77 9.20
N ALA A 142 -1.82 16.48 10.50
CA ALA A 142 -1.80 17.50 11.54
C ALA A 142 -0.53 18.36 11.48
N LYS A 143 0.65 17.75 11.24
CA LYS A 143 1.92 18.45 11.11
C LYS A 143 1.94 19.41 9.92
N LEU A 144 1.39 18.98 8.77
CA LEU A 144 1.32 19.80 7.56
C LEU A 144 0.24 20.88 7.62
N SER A 145 -0.84 20.66 8.38
CA SER A 145 -1.93 21.64 8.54
C SER A 145 -1.64 22.71 9.61
N GLY A 146 -0.70 22.43 10.51
CA GLY A 146 -0.28 23.35 11.58
C GLY A 146 1.03 24.10 11.29
N SER A 147 1.58 23.97 10.08
CA SER A 147 2.79 24.68 9.64
C SER A 147 2.45 26.01 8.96
#